data_AF-A0A4Q3HYI4-F1
#
_entry.id   AF-A0A4Q3HYI4-F1
#
_cell.length_a   1.000
_cell.length_b   1.000
_cell.length_c   1.000
_cell.angle_alpha   90.00
_cell.angle_beta   90.00
_cell.angle_gamma   90.00
#
_symmetry.space_group_name_H-M   'P 1'
#
loop_
_entity.id
_entity.type
_entity.pdbx_description
1 polymer ?
#
loop_
_entity_poly.entity_id
_entity_poly.type
_entity_poly.pdbx_seq_one_letter_code
_entity_poly.pdbx_strand_id
1 'polypeptide(L)' 'IGPALRERGFIFVGIDVIGDYMTEINVTSPTGIREVKKFGGADVASLMWDAIDAKQN' A
#
# COMPACT_ATOMS: atom_id res chain seq x y z
N ILE A 1 -0.63 -12.04 4.73
CA ILE A 1 0.51 -11.62 3.86
C ILE A 1 1.28 -10.42 4.40
N GLY A 2 0.62 -9.43 5.03
CA GLY A 2 1.25 -8.19 5.51
C GLY A 2 2.57 -8.35 6.31
N PRO A 3 2.65 -9.24 7.33
CA PRO A 3 3.89 -9.43 8.09
C PRO A 3 5.09 -9.84 7.22
N ALA A 4 4.89 -10.76 6.28
CA ALA A 4 5.94 -11.23 5.38
C ALA A 4 6.40 -10.15 4.39
N LEU A 5 5.47 -9.29 3.92
CA LEU A 5 5.82 -8.15 3.06
C LEU A 5 6.62 -7.09 3.82
N ARG A 6 6.25 -6.84 5.09
CA ARG A 6 6.97 -5.92 5.98
C ARG A 6 8.38 -6.43 6.31
N GLU A 7 8.53 -7.71 6.61
CA GLU A 7 9.85 -8.34 6.86
C GLU A 7 10.78 -8.21 5.66
N ARG A 8 10.23 -8.30 4.44
CA ARG A 8 10.97 -8.06 3.17
C ARG A 8 11.25 -6.58 2.88
N GLY A 9 10.80 -5.67 3.75
CA GLY A 9 11.07 -4.24 3.65
C GLY A 9 10.17 -3.46 2.72
N PHE A 10 9.10 -4.06 2.18
CA PHE A 10 8.13 -3.35 1.35
C PHE A 10 7.32 -2.37 2.20
N ILE A 11 7.45 -1.07 1.90
CA ILE A 11 6.75 0.01 2.61
C ILE A 11 5.37 0.26 2.02
N PHE A 12 5.25 0.14 0.68
CA PHE A 12 4.00 0.36 -0.04
C PHE A 12 3.81 -0.73 -1.10
N VAL A 13 2.63 -1.34 -1.10
CA VAL A 13 2.25 -2.44 -2.00
C VAL A 13 0.79 -2.28 -2.43
N GLY A 14 0.49 -2.59 -3.68
CA GLY A 14 -0.88 -2.72 -4.19
C GLY A 14 -1.32 -4.17 -4.12
N ILE A 15 -2.53 -4.44 -3.64
CA ILE A 15 -3.12 -5.78 -3.58
C ILE A 15 -4.37 -5.78 -4.42
N ASP A 16 -4.40 -6.63 -5.45
CA ASP A 16 -5.54 -6.76 -6.33
C ASP A 16 -6.36 -7.99 -5.92
N VAL A 17 -7.66 -7.77 -5.73
CA VAL A 17 -8.59 -8.76 -5.21
C VAL A 17 -9.84 -8.79 -6.10
N ILE A 18 -10.26 -9.99 -6.52
CA ILE A 18 -11.51 -10.24 -7.23
C ILE A 18 -12.31 -11.29 -6.44
N GLY A 19 -13.43 -10.87 -5.86
CA GLY A 19 -14.19 -11.70 -4.92
C GLY A 19 -13.34 -12.07 -3.70
N ASP A 20 -13.21 -13.36 -3.42
CA ASP A 20 -12.40 -13.87 -2.30
C ASP A 20 -10.95 -14.20 -2.70
N TYR A 21 -10.57 -13.94 -3.96
CA TYR A 21 -9.26 -14.29 -4.49
C TYR A 21 -8.35 -13.08 -4.61
N MET A 22 -7.12 -13.21 -4.08
CA MET A 22 -6.04 -12.30 -4.39
C MET A 22 -5.38 -12.71 -5.71
N THR A 23 -5.34 -11.80 -6.68
CA THR A 23 -4.85 -12.08 -8.03
C THR A 23 -3.43 -11.58 -8.24
N GLU A 24 -3.05 -10.45 -7.63
CA GLU A 24 -1.75 -9.82 -7.84
C GLU A 24 -1.25 -9.06 -6.59
N ILE A 25 0.08 -8.95 -6.48
CA ILE A 25 0.76 -8.10 -5.51
C ILE A 25 1.73 -7.19 -6.26
N ASN A 26 1.40 -5.91 -6.35
CA ASN A 26 2.20 -4.87 -7.00
C ASN A 26 3.19 -4.23 -6.03
N VAL A 27 4.48 -4.57 -6.15
CA VAL A 27 5.53 -4.10 -5.23
C VAL A 27 6.43 -2.98 -5.79
N THR A 28 6.32 -2.67 -7.09
CA THR A 28 7.24 -1.74 -7.76
C THR A 28 6.67 -0.32 -7.83
N SER A 29 5.48 -0.17 -8.44
CA SER A 29 4.85 1.13 -8.64
C SER A 29 3.33 1.04 -8.51
N PRO A 30 2.80 0.60 -7.36
CA PRO A 30 1.36 0.58 -7.12
C PRO A 30 0.74 1.99 -7.27
N THR A 31 -0.43 2.04 -7.90
CA THR A 31 -1.12 3.30 -8.27
C THR A 31 -2.43 3.46 -7.49
N GLY A 32 -3.30 4.41 -7.86
CA GLY A 32 -4.64 4.54 -7.27
C GLY A 32 -4.74 5.47 -6.05
N ILE A 33 -3.63 6.04 -5.57
CA ILE A 33 -3.62 6.91 -4.37
C ILE A 33 -4.57 8.10 -4.51
N ARG A 34 -4.62 8.74 -5.69
CA ARG A 34 -5.45 9.93 -5.92
C ARG A 34 -6.92 9.56 -5.97
N GLU A 35 -7.22 8.43 -6.58
CA GLU A 35 -8.55 7.87 -6.78
C GLU A 35 -9.15 7.50 -5.43
N VAL A 36 -8.40 6.80 -4.56
CA VAL A 36 -8.84 6.47 -3.19
C VAL A 36 -9.27 7.74 -2.45
N LYS A 37 -8.44 8.79 -2.46
CA LYS A 37 -8.79 10.06 -1.81
C LYS A 37 -10.01 10.73 -2.46
N LYS A 38 -10.12 10.70 -3.79
CA LYS A 38 -11.25 11.27 -4.53
C LYS A 38 -12.59 10.60 -4.19
N PHE A 39 -12.57 9.30 -3.93
CA PHE A 39 -13.76 8.53 -3.52
C PHE A 39 -14.02 8.58 -2.00
N GLY A 40 -13.34 9.46 -1.26
CA GLY A 40 -13.53 9.63 0.18
C GLY A 40 -12.82 8.58 1.04
N GLY A 41 -11.88 7.83 0.46
CA GLY A 41 -11.01 6.93 1.19
C GLY A 41 -9.89 7.66 1.94
N ALA A 42 -8.98 6.88 2.53
CA ALA A 42 -7.87 7.40 3.31
C ALA A 42 -6.91 8.28 2.49
N ASP A 43 -6.23 9.22 3.16
CA ASP A 43 -5.10 9.94 2.57
C ASP A 43 -3.85 9.03 2.54
N VAL A 44 -3.83 8.11 1.58
CA VAL A 44 -2.76 7.12 1.44
C VAL A 44 -1.39 7.77 1.26
N ALA A 45 -1.32 8.97 0.66
CA ALA A 45 -0.07 9.70 0.51
C ALA A 45 0.50 10.11 1.87
N SER A 46 -0.34 10.64 2.77
CA SER A 46 0.08 10.96 4.15
C SER A 46 0.54 9.72 4.90
N LEU A 47 -0.25 8.64 4.86
CA LEU A 47 0.08 7.38 5.53
C LEU A 47 1.41 6.78 5.05
N MET A 48 1.70 6.90 3.74
CA MET A 48 2.96 6.43 3.18
C MET A 48 4.14 7.24 3.69
N TRP A 49 4.01 8.56 3.79
CA TRP A 49 5.06 9.42 4.36
C TRP A 49 5.30 9.13 5.83
N ASP A 50 4.23 8.99 6.63
CA ASP A 50 4.35 8.60 8.04
C ASP A 50 5.12 7.28 8.20
N ALA A 51 4.86 6.30 7.32
CA ALA A 51 5.56 5.02 7.32
C ALA A 51 7.03 5.12 6.90
N ILE A 52 7.36 6.02 5.97
CA ILE A 52 8.73 6.30 5.54
C ILE A 52 9.51 6.97 6.68
N ASP A 53 8.93 7.99 7.31
CA ASP A 53 9.55 8.73 8.41
C ASP A 53 9.77 7.84 9.63
N ALA A 54 8.80 6.99 9.96
CA ALA A 54 8.93 6.01 11.05
C ALA A 54 10.01 4.93 10.80
N LYS A 55 10.46 4.75 9.55
CA LYS A 55 11.55 3.82 9.21
C LYS A 55 12.93 4.49 9.22
N GLN A 56 12.98 5.81 9.08
CA GLN A 56 14.23 6.58 9.09
C GLN A 56 14.68 7.01 10.49
N ASN A 57 13.79 6.94 11.48
CA ASN A 57 14.06 7.20 12.90
C ASN A 57 14.15 5.89 13.70
#